data_AF-A0A7U6Y968-F1
#
_entry.id   AF-A0A7U6Y968-F1
#
_cell.length_a   1.000
_cell.length_b   1.000
_cell.length_c   1.000
_cell.angle_alpha   90.00
_cell.angle_beta   90.00
_cell.angle_gamma   90.00
#
_symmetry.space_group_name_H-M   'P 1'
#
loop_
_entity.id
_entity.type
_entity.pdbx_description
1 polymer ?
#
loop_
_entity_poly.entity_id
_entity_poly.type
_entity_poly.pdbx_seq_one_letter_code
_entity_poly.pdbx_strand_id
1 'polypeptide(L)'
;MVDAFGDNESVQDKLAHRAKLPITVAERLMARASENLRRYLLSRPEMTAEQADMVALQSRERALLGLAGDYEMGDVELLVRHLHRNERLTASIILRSLCMGDLRFFEAGLSQLSGVPVVNTRILIHDSGRLGFRAIFERAGLPKQLFQAFHVAVEVERETRYDGAPRDRERHSRLMLERILTQYGMDDVQFGAEDLEYLMTRMMKLPSPLNPEAA
;
A
#
# COMPACT_ATOMS: atom_id res chain seq x y z
N MET A 1 4.50 -16.15 15.37
CA MET A 1 4.91 -15.99 16.79
C MET A 1 3.92 -15.09 17.55
N VAL A 2 2.61 -15.33 17.36
CA VAL A 2 1.55 -14.80 18.23
C VAL A 2 0.58 -15.94 18.59
N ASP A 3 0.50 -16.97 17.75
CA ASP A 3 -0.28 -18.19 18.03
C ASP A 3 0.32 -19.07 19.15
N ALA A 4 1.53 -18.76 19.63
CA ALA A 4 2.19 -19.49 20.73
C ALA A 4 2.08 -18.80 22.10
N PHE A 5 1.58 -17.57 22.17
CA PHE A 5 1.62 -16.76 23.41
C PHE A 5 0.30 -16.01 23.70
N GLY A 6 -0.81 -16.46 23.10
CA GLY A 6 -2.13 -15.85 23.30
C GLY A 6 -2.58 -15.79 24.77
N ASP A 7 -2.13 -16.74 25.60
CA ASP A 7 -2.58 -16.89 27.00
C ASP A 7 -1.60 -16.34 28.06
N ASN A 8 -0.54 -15.62 27.66
CA ASN A 8 0.41 -15.06 28.61
C ASN A 8 0.02 -13.62 28.99
N GLU A 9 -0.60 -13.47 30.17
CA GLU A 9 -1.09 -12.21 30.74
C GLU A 9 -0.01 -11.11 30.72
N SER A 10 1.27 -11.46 30.91
CA SER A 10 2.39 -10.48 30.86
C SER A 10 2.71 -9.93 29.46
N VAL A 11 2.38 -10.67 28.40
CA VAL A 11 2.55 -10.25 27.00
C VAL A 11 1.34 -9.43 26.56
N GLN A 12 0.14 -9.83 27.00
CA GLN A 12 -1.08 -9.04 26.83
C GLN A 12 -0.95 -7.68 27.51
N ASP A 13 -0.43 -7.65 28.74
CA ASP A 13 -0.22 -6.44 29.53
C ASP A 13 0.79 -5.48 28.85
N LYS A 14 1.91 -6.00 28.32
CA LYS A 14 2.89 -5.18 27.59
C LYS A 14 2.40 -4.69 26.22
N LEU A 15 1.48 -5.40 25.56
CA LEU A 15 0.81 -4.94 24.35
C LEU A 15 -0.28 -3.91 24.64
N ALA A 16 -0.99 -4.05 25.77
CA ALA A 16 -2.02 -3.13 26.24
C ALA A 16 -1.44 -1.76 26.66
N HIS A 17 -0.19 -1.74 27.14
CA HIS A 17 0.49 -0.51 27.58
C HIS A 17 1.26 0.23 26.48
N ARG A 18 1.25 -0.24 25.21
CA ARG A 18 1.79 0.52 24.08
C ARG A 18 0.69 1.41 23.47
N ALA A 19 0.95 2.71 23.38
CA ALA A 19 0.05 3.67 22.72
C ALA A 19 -0.22 3.36 21.23
N LYS A 20 0.66 2.57 20.57
CA LYS A 20 0.46 2.03 19.21
C LYS A 20 0.64 0.52 19.20
N LEU A 21 -0.36 -0.20 18.67
CA LEU A 21 -0.26 -1.63 18.42
C LEU A 21 0.90 -1.93 17.46
N PRO A 22 1.63 -3.05 17.59
CA PRO A 22 2.57 -3.47 16.56
C PRO A 22 1.87 -3.63 15.22
N ILE A 23 2.50 -3.17 14.13
CA ILE A 23 1.87 -3.13 12.80
C ILE A 23 1.38 -4.49 12.32
N THR A 24 2.09 -5.57 12.68
CA THR A 24 1.70 -6.95 12.35
C THR A 24 0.50 -7.45 13.15
N VAL A 25 0.27 -6.92 14.36
CA VAL A 25 -0.92 -7.21 15.17
C VAL A 25 -2.12 -6.47 14.60
N ALA A 26 -1.97 -5.18 14.31
CA ALA A 26 -3.00 -4.38 13.65
C ALA A 26 -3.41 -4.98 12.30
N GLU A 27 -2.43 -5.43 11.49
CA GLU A 27 -2.70 -6.14 10.23
C GLU A 27 -3.52 -7.41 10.43
N ARG A 28 -3.19 -8.24 11.45
CA ARG A 28 -3.94 -9.48 11.72
C ARG A 28 -5.37 -9.23 12.16
N LEU A 29 -5.60 -8.17 12.93
CA LEU A 29 -6.96 -7.74 13.31
C LEU A 29 -7.75 -7.31 12.07
N MET A 30 -7.16 -6.51 11.18
CA MET A 30 -7.77 -6.13 9.91
C MET A 30 -8.06 -7.35 9.03
N ALA A 31 -7.13 -8.32 8.97
CA ALA A 31 -7.31 -9.56 8.24
C ALA A 31 -8.54 -10.34 8.72
N ARG A 32 -8.67 -10.48 10.03
CA ARG A 32 -9.81 -11.16 10.66
C ARG A 32 -11.12 -10.41 10.42
N ALA A 33 -11.10 -9.08 10.49
CA ALA A 33 -12.28 -8.26 10.19
C ALA A 33 -12.72 -8.41 8.74
N SER A 34 -11.79 -8.38 7.78
CA SER A 34 -12.08 -8.61 6.36
C SER A 34 -12.59 -10.02 6.08
N GLU A 35 -12.07 -11.05 6.76
CA GLU A 35 -12.60 -12.42 6.63
C GLU A 35 -14.01 -12.55 7.21
N ASN A 36 -14.33 -11.83 8.29
CA ASN A 36 -15.69 -11.78 8.81
C ASN A 36 -16.64 -11.09 7.82
N LEU A 37 -16.20 -9.98 7.22
CA LEU A 37 -16.96 -9.29 6.18
C LEU A 37 -17.23 -10.22 4.99
N ARG A 38 -16.21 -10.91 4.50
CA ARG A 38 -16.31 -11.91 3.44
C ARG A 38 -17.37 -12.96 3.76
N ARG A 39 -17.30 -13.59 4.94
CA ARG A 39 -18.27 -14.61 5.38
C ARG A 39 -19.70 -14.07 5.46
N TYR A 40 -19.85 -12.84 5.93
CA TYR A 40 -21.15 -12.18 5.97
C TYR A 40 -21.69 -11.92 4.55
N LEU A 41 -20.86 -11.45 3.62
CA LEU A 41 -21.24 -11.24 2.23
C LEU A 41 -21.65 -12.56 1.56
N LEU A 42 -20.92 -13.65 1.79
CA LEU A 42 -21.26 -14.99 1.30
C LEU A 42 -22.60 -15.54 1.83
N SER A 43 -23.08 -15.04 2.98
CA SER A 43 -24.41 -15.41 3.50
C SER A 43 -25.57 -14.70 2.77
N ARG A 44 -25.27 -13.76 1.87
CA ARG A 44 -26.28 -13.01 1.11
C ARG A 44 -26.60 -13.73 -0.20
N PRO A 45 -27.88 -14.00 -0.50
CA PRO A 45 -28.28 -14.70 -1.73
C PRO A 45 -27.80 -14.04 -3.02
N GLU A 46 -27.65 -12.71 -3.01
CA GLU A 46 -27.29 -11.90 -4.19
C GLU A 46 -25.78 -11.86 -4.47
N MET A 47 -24.96 -12.46 -3.60
CA MET A 47 -23.51 -12.30 -3.62
C MET A 47 -22.80 -13.55 -4.12
N THR A 48 -21.94 -13.40 -5.12
CA THR A 48 -21.06 -14.49 -5.55
C THR A 48 -19.80 -14.57 -4.69
N ALA A 49 -19.14 -15.73 -4.69
CA ALA A 49 -17.88 -15.90 -3.97
C ALA A 49 -16.79 -14.95 -4.47
N GLU A 50 -16.70 -14.77 -5.78
CA GLU A 50 -15.76 -13.85 -6.42
C GLU A 50 -15.98 -12.40 -5.96
N GLN A 51 -17.24 -11.94 -5.91
CA GLN A 51 -17.57 -10.59 -5.43
C GLN A 51 -17.24 -10.42 -3.94
N ALA A 52 -17.55 -11.42 -3.11
CA ALA A 52 -17.23 -11.37 -1.68
C ALA A 52 -15.71 -11.34 -1.43
N ASP A 53 -14.95 -12.15 -2.17
CA ASP A 53 -13.49 -12.20 -2.10
C ASP A 53 -12.88 -10.85 -2.52
N MET A 54 -13.36 -10.27 -3.62
CA MET A 54 -12.94 -8.97 -4.13
C MET A 54 -13.18 -7.85 -3.12
N VAL A 55 -14.41 -7.74 -2.57
CA VAL A 55 -14.74 -6.69 -1.58
C VAL A 55 -13.91 -6.85 -0.31
N ALA A 56 -13.70 -8.07 0.16
CA ALA A 56 -12.89 -8.34 1.34
C ALA A 56 -11.41 -7.97 1.12
N LEU A 57 -10.84 -8.33 -0.04
CA LEU A 57 -9.48 -7.97 -0.45
C LEU A 57 -9.32 -6.45 -0.51
N GLN A 58 -10.19 -5.76 -1.23
CA GLN A 58 -10.14 -4.30 -1.39
C GLN A 58 -10.25 -3.58 -0.05
N SER A 59 -11.20 -3.99 0.80
CA SER A 59 -11.41 -3.40 2.13
C SER A 59 -10.16 -3.54 3.00
N ARG A 60 -9.50 -4.70 2.94
CA ARG A 60 -8.27 -5.00 3.68
C ARG A 60 -7.10 -4.16 3.22
N GLU A 61 -6.87 -4.10 1.90
CA GLU A 61 -5.79 -3.30 1.32
C GLU A 61 -5.97 -1.81 1.63
N ARG A 62 -7.20 -1.30 1.52
CA ARG A 62 -7.57 0.07 1.89
C ARG A 62 -7.26 0.37 3.35
N ALA A 63 -7.63 -0.53 4.26
CA ALA A 63 -7.36 -0.36 5.70
C ALA A 63 -5.85 -0.39 6.00
N LEU A 64 -5.09 -1.28 5.34
CA LEU A 64 -3.67 -1.43 5.58
C LEU A 64 -2.84 -0.23 5.12
N LEU A 65 -3.16 0.32 3.94
CA LEU A 65 -2.46 1.49 3.42
C LEU A 65 -2.70 2.74 4.27
N GLY A 66 -3.87 2.85 4.92
CA GLY A 66 -4.13 3.88 5.91
C GLY A 66 -3.27 3.75 7.17
N LEU A 67 -2.88 2.52 7.54
CA LEU A 67 -2.11 2.22 8.74
C LEU A 67 -0.60 2.44 8.55
N ALA A 68 -0.05 2.06 7.39
CA ALA A 68 1.40 2.00 7.16
C ALA A 68 2.11 3.36 7.32
N GLY A 69 1.38 4.47 7.14
CA GLY A 69 1.96 5.80 7.25
C GLY A 69 2.48 6.16 8.65
N ASP A 70 1.90 5.57 9.68
CA ASP A 70 2.16 5.91 11.08
C ASP A 70 3.36 5.17 11.70
N TYR A 71 4.06 4.36 10.91
CA TYR A 71 5.11 3.45 11.38
C TYR A 71 6.47 3.77 10.76
N GLU A 72 7.51 3.30 11.45
CA GLU A 72 8.91 3.44 11.04
C GLU A 72 9.30 2.43 9.96
N MET A 73 10.43 2.65 9.28
CA MET A 73 10.89 1.77 8.18
C MET A 73 11.00 0.30 8.61
N GLY A 74 11.57 0.03 9.79
CA GLY A 74 11.73 -1.35 10.28
C GLY A 74 10.39 -2.08 10.50
N ASP A 75 9.36 -1.34 10.93
CA ASP A 75 8.01 -1.88 11.07
C ASP A 75 7.39 -2.18 9.69
N VAL A 76 7.59 -1.31 8.71
CA VAL A 76 7.13 -1.52 7.33
C VAL A 76 7.76 -2.78 6.73
N GLU A 77 9.06 -3.01 6.91
CA GLU A 77 9.71 -4.25 6.45
C GLU A 77 9.18 -5.51 7.15
N LEU A 78 8.84 -5.41 8.44
CA LEU A 78 8.19 -6.50 9.17
C LEU A 78 6.78 -6.76 8.63
N LEU A 79 6.03 -5.71 8.32
CA LEU A 79 4.71 -5.80 7.71
C LEU A 79 4.78 -6.45 6.32
N VAL A 80 5.66 -5.98 5.44
CA VAL A 80 5.82 -6.54 4.09
C VAL A 80 6.19 -8.02 4.15
N ARG A 81 7.12 -8.40 5.02
CA ARG A 81 7.46 -9.82 5.25
C ARG A 81 6.28 -10.62 5.79
N HIS A 82 5.42 -10.00 6.60
CA HIS A 82 4.21 -10.65 7.11
C HIS A 82 3.19 -10.86 5.99
N LEU A 83 2.92 -9.83 5.18
CA LEU A 83 2.01 -9.92 4.03
C LEU A 83 2.48 -10.98 3.03
N HIS A 84 3.77 -10.97 2.68
CA HIS A 84 4.34 -11.93 1.74
C HIS A 84 4.18 -13.38 2.22
N ARG A 85 4.50 -13.66 3.50
CA ARG A 85 4.35 -14.99 4.10
C ARG A 85 2.90 -15.50 4.13
N ASN A 86 1.93 -14.60 4.12
CA ASN A 86 0.51 -14.94 4.11
C ASN A 86 -0.12 -14.80 2.72
N GLU A 87 0.67 -14.66 1.65
CA GLU A 87 0.18 -14.50 0.26
C GLU A 87 -0.74 -13.27 0.08
N ARG A 88 -0.45 -12.20 0.82
CA ARG A 88 -1.24 -10.96 0.88
C ARG A 88 -0.47 -9.73 0.38
N LEU A 89 0.76 -9.92 -0.08
CA LEU A 89 1.54 -8.87 -0.73
C LEU A 89 1.23 -8.88 -2.23
N THR A 90 0.22 -8.11 -2.63
CA THR A 90 -0.30 -8.05 -4.00
C THR A 90 0.35 -6.95 -4.83
N ALA A 91 0.23 -7.03 -6.16
CA ALA A 91 0.66 -5.94 -7.03
C ALA A 91 -0.14 -4.64 -6.77
N SER A 92 -1.44 -4.75 -6.50
CA SER A 92 -2.33 -3.62 -6.22
C SER A 92 -1.92 -2.87 -4.95
N ILE A 93 -1.61 -3.56 -3.84
CA ILE A 93 -1.21 -2.86 -2.61
C ILE A 93 0.13 -2.14 -2.77
N ILE A 94 1.08 -2.72 -3.52
CA ILE A 94 2.37 -2.11 -3.83
C ILE A 94 2.21 -0.89 -4.75
N LEU A 95 1.35 -0.98 -5.78
CA LEU A 95 1.07 0.15 -6.67
C LEU A 95 0.40 1.29 -5.91
N ARG A 96 -0.65 0.98 -5.15
CA ARG A 96 -1.40 1.97 -4.38
C ARG A 96 -0.54 2.63 -3.30
N SER A 97 0.41 1.91 -2.68
CA SER A 97 1.33 2.55 -1.72
C SER A 97 2.21 3.58 -2.41
N LEU A 98 2.75 3.26 -3.60
CA LEU A 98 3.55 4.18 -4.40
C LEU A 98 2.74 5.40 -4.83
N CYS A 99 1.52 5.21 -5.34
CA CYS A 99 0.65 6.33 -5.74
C CYS A 99 0.24 7.23 -4.56
N MET A 100 0.31 6.72 -3.33
CA MET A 100 0.09 7.49 -2.09
C MET A 100 1.39 8.10 -1.54
N GLY A 101 2.51 8.00 -2.26
CA GLY A 101 3.82 8.51 -1.82
C GLY A 101 4.49 7.69 -0.70
N ASP A 102 4.00 6.48 -0.39
CA ASP A 102 4.66 5.58 0.56
C ASP A 102 5.75 4.74 -0.15
N LEU A 103 6.87 5.41 -0.45
CA LEU A 103 8.06 4.78 -1.02
C LEU A 103 8.60 3.66 -0.15
N ARG A 104 8.50 3.79 1.18
CA ARG A 104 9.05 2.80 2.13
C ARG A 104 8.39 1.45 1.94
N PHE A 105 7.06 1.43 1.84
CA PHE A 105 6.32 0.20 1.56
C PHE A 105 6.61 -0.33 0.15
N PHE A 106 6.67 0.56 -0.84
CA PHE A 106 6.96 0.18 -2.22
C PHE A 106 8.34 -0.49 -2.37
N GLU A 107 9.40 0.14 -1.86
CA GLU A 107 10.77 -0.36 -1.89
C GLU A 107 10.92 -1.66 -1.12
N ALA A 108 10.33 -1.75 0.07
CA ALA A 108 10.32 -2.97 0.87
C ALA A 108 9.58 -4.10 0.16
N GLY A 109 8.42 -3.81 -0.45
CA GLY A 109 7.62 -4.75 -1.23
C GLY A 109 8.38 -5.31 -2.42
N LEU A 110 9.00 -4.42 -3.20
CA LEU A 110 9.79 -4.81 -4.37
C LEU A 110 11.05 -5.59 -3.98
N SER A 111 11.71 -5.19 -2.89
CA SER A 111 12.83 -5.92 -2.29
C SER A 111 12.43 -7.34 -1.87
N GLN A 112 11.30 -7.47 -1.17
CA GLN A 112 10.77 -8.75 -0.70
C GLN A 112 10.41 -9.69 -1.85
N LEU A 113 9.76 -9.18 -2.91
CA LEU A 113 9.34 -10.00 -4.06
C LEU A 113 10.52 -10.37 -4.97
N SER A 114 11.47 -9.45 -5.18
CA SER A 114 12.63 -9.69 -6.05
C SER A 114 13.77 -10.45 -5.36
N GLY A 115 13.75 -10.54 -4.03
CA GLY A 115 14.85 -11.07 -3.21
C GLY A 115 16.12 -10.20 -3.25
N VAL A 116 16.03 -8.96 -3.76
CA VAL A 116 17.15 -8.01 -3.80
C VAL A 116 17.15 -7.20 -2.50
N PRO A 117 18.29 -7.01 -1.81
CA PRO A 117 18.35 -6.20 -0.59
C PRO A 117 17.76 -4.80 -0.78
N VAL A 118 17.05 -4.26 0.22
CA VAL A 118 16.32 -2.98 0.11
C VAL A 118 17.20 -1.82 -0.33
N VAL A 119 18.46 -1.79 0.12
CA VAL A 119 19.45 -0.77 -0.29
C VAL A 119 19.72 -0.82 -1.80
N ASN A 120 19.90 -2.02 -2.36
CA ASN A 120 20.13 -2.19 -3.80
C ASN A 120 18.85 -1.93 -4.60
N THR A 121 17.70 -2.32 -4.05
CA THR A 121 16.38 -2.03 -4.62
C THR A 121 16.18 -0.53 -4.79
N ARG A 122 16.52 0.27 -3.77
CA ARG A 122 16.50 1.74 -3.85
C ARG A 122 17.37 2.29 -4.96
N ILE A 123 18.61 1.80 -5.06
CA ILE A 123 19.52 2.22 -6.13
C ILE A 123 18.91 1.94 -7.50
N LEU A 124 18.33 0.75 -7.71
CA LEU A 124 17.72 0.37 -8.99
C LEU A 124 16.45 1.16 -9.31
N ILE A 125 15.65 1.51 -8.29
CA ILE A 125 14.44 2.34 -8.45
C ILE A 125 14.81 3.78 -8.79
N HIS A 126 15.83 4.33 -8.14
CA HIS A 126 16.22 5.74 -8.25
C HIS A 126 17.35 6.01 -9.26
N ASP A 127 17.88 4.97 -9.89
CA ASP A 127 18.83 5.09 -10.99
C ASP A 127 18.21 5.91 -12.12
N SER A 128 19.00 6.82 -12.71
CA SER A 128 18.56 7.74 -13.75
C SER A 128 18.19 7.00 -15.06
N GLY A 129 18.62 5.74 -15.21
CA GLY A 129 18.26 4.87 -16.33
C GLY A 129 16.99 4.03 -16.08
N ARG A 130 16.18 3.86 -17.13
CA ARG A 130 14.96 3.00 -17.10
C ARG A 130 15.26 1.50 -16.92
N LEU A 131 16.50 1.07 -17.16
CA LEU A 131 16.90 -0.34 -17.17
C LEU A 131 16.95 -0.93 -15.76
N GLY A 132 17.42 -0.18 -14.77
CA GLY A 132 17.52 -0.63 -13.38
C GLY A 132 16.15 -0.96 -12.82
N PHE A 133 15.21 -0.02 -12.93
CA PHE A 133 13.85 -0.21 -12.44
C PHE A 133 13.12 -1.34 -13.15
N ARG A 134 13.25 -1.43 -14.49
CA ARG A 134 12.66 -2.52 -15.26
C ARG A 134 13.19 -3.89 -14.84
N ALA A 135 14.49 -4.03 -14.65
CA ALA A 135 15.10 -5.30 -14.27
C ALA A 135 14.59 -5.81 -12.91
N ILE A 136 14.47 -4.92 -11.91
CA ILE A 136 13.96 -5.32 -10.60
C ILE A 136 12.45 -5.58 -10.62
N PHE A 137 11.68 -4.84 -11.42
CA PHE A 137 10.25 -5.07 -11.60
C PHE A 137 9.97 -6.47 -12.19
N GLU A 138 10.69 -6.82 -13.26
CA GLU A 138 10.59 -8.15 -13.87
C GLU A 138 11.04 -9.25 -12.90
N ARG A 139 12.10 -9.02 -12.14
CA ARG A 139 12.58 -9.95 -11.10
C ARG A 139 11.58 -10.14 -9.95
N ALA A 140 10.81 -9.11 -9.61
CA ALA A 140 9.78 -9.17 -8.58
C ALA A 140 8.54 -9.99 -9.02
N GLY A 141 8.47 -10.43 -10.29
CA GLY A 141 7.36 -11.24 -10.79
C GLY A 141 6.02 -10.48 -10.85
N LEU A 142 6.05 -9.15 -10.83
CA LEU A 142 4.85 -8.33 -10.95
C LEU A 142 4.28 -8.41 -12.37
N PRO A 143 2.95 -8.25 -12.55
CA PRO A 143 2.32 -8.27 -13.87
C PRO A 143 2.92 -7.21 -14.82
N LYS A 144 3.42 -7.64 -15.98
CA LYS A 144 4.10 -6.78 -16.95
C LYS A 144 3.23 -5.62 -17.44
N GLN A 145 1.92 -5.84 -17.50
CA GLN A 145 0.92 -4.85 -17.91
C GLN A 145 0.90 -3.64 -16.96
N LEU A 146 1.24 -3.84 -15.69
CA LEU A 146 1.27 -2.76 -14.69
C LEU A 146 2.57 -1.94 -14.74
N PHE A 147 3.59 -2.36 -15.50
CA PHE A 147 4.89 -1.70 -15.49
C PHE A 147 4.81 -0.20 -15.79
N GLN A 148 3.97 0.21 -16.76
CA GLN A 148 3.82 1.64 -17.08
C GLN A 148 3.20 2.44 -15.94
N ALA A 149 2.18 1.89 -15.26
CA ALA A 149 1.57 2.53 -14.10
C ALA A 149 2.58 2.75 -12.97
N PHE A 150 3.41 1.73 -12.69
CA PHE A 150 4.49 1.83 -11.72
C PHE A 150 5.56 2.84 -12.13
N HIS A 151 5.99 2.81 -13.40
CA HIS A 151 7.00 3.72 -13.92
C HIS A 151 6.54 5.18 -13.83
N VAL A 152 5.32 5.48 -14.27
CA VAL A 152 4.71 6.81 -14.14
C VAL A 152 4.69 7.25 -12.68
N ALA A 153 4.25 6.39 -11.77
CA ALA A 153 4.19 6.75 -10.36
C ALA A 153 5.58 7.01 -9.74
N VAL A 154 6.64 6.30 -10.17
CA VAL A 154 8.04 6.59 -9.77
C VAL A 154 8.51 7.94 -10.32
N GLU A 155 8.22 8.24 -11.58
CA GLU A 155 8.61 9.53 -12.17
C GLU A 155 7.91 10.71 -11.48
N VAL A 156 6.60 10.58 -11.21
CA VAL A 156 5.84 11.58 -10.46
C VAL A 156 6.41 11.74 -9.04
N GLU A 157 6.80 10.66 -8.37
CA GLU A 157 7.43 10.73 -7.05
C GLU A 157 8.74 11.53 -7.09
N ARG A 158 9.61 11.27 -8.06
CA ARG A 158 10.89 11.99 -8.22
C ARG A 158 10.70 13.50 -8.40
N GLU A 159 9.62 13.90 -9.06
CA GLU A 159 9.28 15.30 -9.30
C GLU A 159 8.56 15.97 -8.14
N THR A 160 7.99 15.19 -7.21
CA THR A 160 7.18 15.70 -6.10
C THR A 160 7.98 15.59 -4.80
N ARG A 161 8.31 16.73 -4.21
CA ARG A 161 9.08 16.78 -2.96
C ARG A 161 8.21 17.19 -1.79
N TYR A 162 8.55 16.67 -0.63
CA TYR A 162 8.07 17.16 0.66
C TYR A 162 8.50 18.63 0.83
N ASP A 163 7.55 19.49 1.20
CA ASP A 163 7.77 20.93 1.39
C ASP A 163 7.95 21.33 2.87
N GLY A 164 7.72 20.41 3.80
CA GLY A 164 7.82 20.58 5.25
C GLY A 164 6.67 21.35 5.92
N ALA A 165 5.68 21.85 5.17
CA ALA A 165 4.57 22.63 5.72
C ALA A 165 3.49 21.75 6.38
N PRO A 166 2.60 22.26 7.26
CA PRO A 166 1.68 21.43 8.05
C PRO A 166 0.81 20.50 7.21
N ARG A 167 0.71 19.18 7.49
CA ARG A 167 0.06 18.18 6.61
C ARG A 167 0.78 17.91 5.28
N ASP A 168 2.10 18.11 5.23
CA ASP A 168 2.96 17.85 4.05
C ASP A 168 2.70 16.48 3.42
N ARG A 169 2.65 15.42 4.22
CA ARG A 169 2.40 14.06 3.72
C ARG A 169 1.05 13.91 3.01
N GLU A 170 -0.01 14.53 3.53
CA GLU A 170 -1.34 14.46 2.93
C GLU A 170 -1.40 15.27 1.64
N ARG A 171 -0.78 16.45 1.62
CA ARG A 171 -0.63 17.26 0.40
C ARG A 171 0.20 16.56 -0.66
N HIS A 172 1.33 15.96 -0.27
CA HIS A 172 2.19 15.19 -1.15
C HIS A 172 1.44 14.01 -1.76
N SER A 173 0.72 13.24 -0.93
CA SER A 173 -0.15 12.14 -1.40
C SER A 173 -1.19 12.65 -2.40
N ARG A 174 -1.79 13.81 -2.14
CA ARG A 174 -2.79 14.40 -3.05
C ARG A 174 -2.17 14.79 -4.38
N LEU A 175 -1.02 15.47 -4.35
CA LEU A 175 -0.30 15.89 -5.54
C LEU A 175 0.14 14.70 -6.40
N MET A 176 0.63 13.62 -5.76
CA MET A 176 0.93 12.34 -6.39
C MET A 176 -0.30 11.81 -7.14
N LEU A 177 -1.45 11.71 -6.48
CA LEU A 177 -2.68 11.21 -7.08
C LEU A 177 -3.17 12.10 -8.23
N GLU A 178 -3.17 13.43 -8.06
CA GLU A 178 -3.59 14.38 -9.09
C GLU A 178 -2.73 14.23 -10.36
N ARG A 179 -1.40 14.14 -10.21
CA ARG A 179 -0.49 13.97 -11.35
C ARG A 179 -0.64 12.62 -12.03
N ILE A 180 -0.72 11.53 -11.26
CA ILE A 180 -0.91 10.17 -11.80
C ILE A 180 -2.23 10.06 -12.56
N LEU A 181 -3.33 10.57 -12.00
CA LEU A 181 -4.64 10.56 -12.63
C LEU A 181 -4.70 11.46 -13.88
N THR A 182 -3.96 12.57 -13.88
CA THR A 182 -3.83 13.43 -15.06
C THR A 182 -3.09 12.71 -16.19
N GLN A 183 -1.94 12.08 -15.88
CA GLN A 183 -1.18 11.33 -16.88
C GLN A 183 -1.95 10.10 -17.39
N TYR A 184 -2.74 9.45 -16.54
CA TYR A 184 -3.66 8.38 -16.97
C TYR A 184 -4.71 8.86 -17.99
N GLY A 185 -5.20 10.10 -17.84
CA GLY A 185 -6.14 10.68 -18.81
C GLY A 185 -5.50 11.10 -20.14
N MET A 186 -4.17 11.17 -20.20
CA MET A 186 -3.42 11.70 -21.35
C MET A 186 -2.58 10.65 -22.10
N ASP A 187 -2.16 9.56 -21.42
CA ASP A 187 -1.33 8.49 -21.95
C ASP A 187 -2.05 7.12 -21.95
N ASP A 188 -1.61 6.15 -22.77
CA ASP A 188 -2.10 4.74 -22.80
C ASP A 188 -1.67 3.92 -21.55
N VAL A 189 -1.64 4.53 -20.37
CA VAL A 189 -1.31 3.86 -19.11
C VAL A 189 -2.48 2.98 -18.69
N GLN A 190 -2.25 1.70 -18.41
CA GLN A 190 -3.31 0.80 -17.94
C GLN A 190 -3.29 0.69 -16.42
N PHE A 191 -4.37 1.13 -15.76
CA PHE A 191 -4.69 0.78 -14.38
C PHE A 191 -5.84 -0.21 -14.35
N GLY A 192 -5.84 -1.11 -13.37
CA GLY A 192 -7.05 -1.87 -13.07
C GLY A 192 -8.17 -0.93 -12.61
N ALA A 193 -9.42 -1.23 -12.96
CA ALA A 193 -10.57 -0.40 -12.57
C ALA A 193 -10.64 -0.18 -11.05
N GLU A 194 -10.28 -1.20 -10.26
CA GLU A 194 -10.27 -1.15 -8.81
C GLU A 194 -9.18 -0.23 -8.24
N ASP A 195 -8.01 -0.20 -8.88
CA ASP A 195 -6.93 0.71 -8.51
C ASP A 195 -7.34 2.15 -8.81
N LEU A 196 -7.91 2.40 -9.99
CA LEU A 196 -8.42 3.71 -10.35
C LEU A 196 -9.50 4.21 -9.37
N GLU A 197 -10.48 3.37 -9.04
CA GLU A 197 -11.53 3.70 -8.06
C GLU A 197 -10.94 4.02 -6.69
N TYR A 198 -9.96 3.23 -6.24
CA TYR A 198 -9.23 3.51 -5.00
C TYR A 198 -8.55 4.88 -5.04
N LEU A 199 -7.76 5.16 -6.09
CA LEU A 199 -7.00 6.40 -6.22
C LEU A 199 -7.92 7.63 -6.24
N MET A 200 -9.03 7.57 -6.98
CA MET A 200 -10.04 8.63 -7.01
C MET A 200 -10.69 8.83 -5.64
N THR A 201 -11.10 7.74 -4.99
CA THR A 201 -11.72 7.79 -3.65
C THR A 201 -10.76 8.37 -2.61
N ARG A 202 -9.47 8.03 -2.67
CA ARG A 202 -8.45 8.59 -1.78
C ARG A 202 -8.20 10.06 -2.05
N MET A 203 -8.10 10.46 -3.31
CA MET A 203 -7.90 11.87 -3.68
C MET A 203 -9.02 12.76 -3.13
N MET A 204 -10.28 12.30 -3.16
CA MET A 204 -11.42 13.05 -2.61
C MET A 204 -11.37 13.23 -1.09
N LYS A 205 -10.68 12.34 -0.36
CA LYS A 205 -10.56 12.39 1.11
C LYS A 205 -9.35 13.19 1.60
N LEU A 206 -8.42 13.54 0.72
CA LEU A 206 -7.23 14.30 1.09
C LEU A 206 -7.50 15.81 1.01
N PRO A 207 -6.93 16.62 1.91
CA PRO A 207 -7.14 18.07 1.94
C PRO A 207 -6.73 18.70 0.61
N SER A 208 -7.63 19.48 0.01
CA SER A 208 -7.37 20.21 -1.22
C SER A 208 -6.63 21.51 -0.95
N PRO A 209 -5.63 21.90 -1.76
CA PRO A 209 -5.05 23.24 -1.67
C PRO A 209 -6.09 24.36 -1.88
N LEU A 210 -7.22 24.05 -2.53
CA LEU A 210 -8.33 24.97 -2.75
C LEU A 210 -9.34 25.03 -1.58
N ASN A 211 -9.25 24.11 -0.60
CA ASN A 211 -10.12 24.11 0.57
C ASN A 211 -9.39 23.51 1.80
N PRO A 212 -8.61 24.33 2.53
CA PRO A 212 -7.76 23.86 3.62
C PRO A 212 -8.52 23.32 4.84
N GLU A 213 -9.83 23.59 4.95
CA GLU A 213 -10.68 23.24 6.09
C GLU A 213 -11.54 21.96 5.89
N ALA A 214 -11.53 21.33 4.72
CA ALA A 214 -12.44 20.23 4.39
C ALA A 214 -11.97 18.81 4.81
N ALA A 215 -11.08 18.67 5.79
CA ALA A 215 -10.59 17.37 6.28
C ALA A 215 -10.48 17.32 7.80
#